data_AF-A0A355B4M4-F1
#
_entry.id   AF-A0A355B4M4-F1
#
_cell.length_a   1.000
_cell.length_b   1.000
_cell.length_c   1.000
_cell.angle_alpha   90.00
_cell.angle_beta   90.00
_cell.angle_gamma   90.00
#
_symmetry.space_group_name_H-M   'P 1'
#
loop_
_entity.id
_entity.type
_entity.pdbx_description
1 polymer ?
#
loop_
_entity_poly.entity_id
_entity_poly.type
_entity_poly.pdbx_seq_one_letter_code
_entity_poly.pdbx_strand_id
1 'polypeptide(L)'
;MESPELSPRERAAVLWAEHFTKNTVRDRPDVFDEVRKHFSDAEMVELSLMSGKQGMMNRFMDSFQIPIEGEEEVNKIRKSVRADPDKMKVYLETLTANWPERFPEPDSTAPGV
;
A
#
# COMPACT_ATOMS: atom_id res chain seq x y z
N MET A 1 -20.48 9.18 1.87
CA MET A 1 -20.47 8.05 0.91
C MET A 1 -21.17 6.88 1.59
N GLU A 2 -22.23 6.35 0.98
CA GLU A 2 -23.02 5.23 1.49
C GLU A 2 -22.71 4.00 0.60
N SER A 3 -21.60 3.31 0.87
CA SER A 3 -21.30 2.02 0.23
C SER A 3 -21.43 0.92 1.29
N PRO A 4 -22.31 -0.08 1.07
CA PRO A 4 -22.49 -1.18 2.00
C PRO A 4 -21.30 -2.15 2.01
N GLU A 5 -20.44 -2.13 0.99
CA GLU A 5 -19.24 -2.98 0.88
C GLU A 5 -18.06 -2.45 1.71
N LEU A 6 -18.03 -1.15 2.01
CA LEU A 6 -16.99 -0.53 2.80
C LEU A 6 -17.39 -0.48 4.28
N SER A 7 -16.48 -0.85 5.16
CA SER A 7 -16.63 -0.64 6.60
C SER A 7 -16.65 0.86 6.95
N PRO A 8 -17.14 1.25 8.15
CA PRO A 8 -17.11 2.65 8.59
C PRO A 8 -15.72 3.30 8.49
N ARG A 9 -14.67 2.56 8.88
CA ARG A 9 -13.27 3.03 8.82
C ARG A 9 -12.80 3.23 7.38
N GLU A 10 -13.14 2.32 6.47
CA GLU A 10 -12.79 2.48 5.04
C GLU A 10 -13.54 3.65 4.40
N ARG A 11 -14.82 3.87 4.74
CA ARG A 11 -15.56 5.05 4.27
C ARG A 11 -14.94 6.35 4.78
N ALA A 12 -14.48 6.38 6.03
CA ALA A 12 -13.74 7.52 6.56
C ALA A 12 -12.41 7.75 5.81
N ALA A 13 -11.68 6.69 5.47
CA ALA A 13 -10.47 6.79 4.65
C ALA A 13 -10.74 7.41 3.27
N VAL A 14 -11.79 6.95 2.58
CA VAL A 14 -12.20 7.47 1.27
C VAL A 14 -12.67 8.93 1.37
N LEU A 15 -13.45 9.26 2.41
CA LEU A 15 -13.87 10.64 2.69
C LEU A 15 -12.65 11.56 2.87
N TRP A 16 -11.67 11.14 3.67
CA TRP A 16 -10.43 11.88 3.85
C TRP A 16 -9.69 12.08 2.54
N ALA A 17 -9.46 10.99 1.79
CA ALA A 17 -8.72 11.03 0.52
C ALA A 17 -9.39 11.96 -0.51
N GLU A 18 -10.71 11.95 -0.60
CA GLU A 18 -11.46 12.85 -1.50
C GLU A 18 -11.24 14.32 -1.13
N HIS A 19 -11.42 14.68 0.14
CA HIS A 19 -11.27 16.06 0.58
C HIS A 19 -9.81 16.53 0.54
N PHE A 20 -8.86 15.65 0.87
CA PHE A 20 -7.44 15.91 0.84
C PHE A 20 -6.96 16.19 -0.59
N THR A 21 -7.33 15.32 -1.55
CA THR A 21 -6.91 15.48 -2.96
C THR A 21 -7.54 16.70 -3.63
N LYS A 22 -8.78 17.07 -3.25
CA LYS A 22 -9.44 18.32 -3.66
C LYS A 22 -8.96 19.56 -2.90
N ASN A 23 -8.08 19.40 -1.90
CA ASN A 23 -7.58 20.46 -1.03
C ASN A 23 -8.69 21.27 -0.32
N THR A 24 -9.71 20.56 0.19
CA THR A 24 -10.89 21.17 0.85
C THR A 24 -10.98 20.89 2.35
N VAL A 25 -10.06 20.08 2.92
CA VAL A 25 -10.05 19.72 4.35
C VAL A 25 -10.01 20.95 5.25
N ARG A 26 -9.22 21.97 4.88
CA ARG A 26 -9.11 23.21 5.66
C ARG A 26 -10.44 23.93 5.85
N ASP A 27 -11.32 23.85 4.86
CA ASP A 27 -12.63 24.50 4.88
C ASP A 27 -13.73 23.57 5.44
N ARG A 28 -13.37 22.35 5.81
CA ARG A 28 -14.26 21.27 6.27
C ARG A 28 -13.70 20.60 7.53
N PRO A 29 -13.67 21.32 8.67
CA PRO A 29 -13.16 20.76 9.93
C PRO A 29 -13.95 19.52 10.39
N ASP A 30 -15.23 19.44 10.02
CA ASP A 30 -16.09 18.29 10.27
C ASP A 30 -15.55 16.99 9.64
N VAL A 31 -14.84 17.08 8.51
CA VAL A 31 -14.21 15.91 7.88
C VAL A 31 -13.05 15.40 8.71
N PHE A 32 -12.21 16.30 9.25
CA PHE A 32 -11.11 15.88 10.12
C PHE A 32 -11.65 15.22 11.39
N ASP A 33 -12.68 15.82 12.00
CA ASP A 33 -13.31 15.32 13.22
C ASP A 33 -14.01 13.96 13.02
N GLU A 34 -14.59 13.72 11.85
CA GLU A 34 -15.20 12.44 11.53
C GLU A 34 -14.13 11.35 11.35
N VAL A 35 -13.07 11.64 10.60
CA VAL A 35 -12.05 10.64 10.26
C VAL A 35 -11.21 10.26 11.49
N ARG A 36 -10.89 11.21 12.38
CA ARG A 36 -10.14 10.93 13.62
C ARG A 36 -10.86 10.00 14.59
N LYS A 37 -12.17 9.73 14.41
CA LYS A 37 -12.89 8.72 15.21
C LYS A 37 -12.43 7.30 14.90
N HIS A 38 -11.83 7.09 13.72
CA HIS A 38 -11.49 5.77 13.20
C HIS A 38 -9.98 5.53 13.10
N PHE A 39 -9.17 6.58 13.16
CA PHE A 39 -7.71 6.52 12.97
C PHE A 39 -6.99 7.25 14.11
N SER A 40 -5.88 6.68 14.55
CA SER A 40 -4.92 7.33 15.43
C SER A 40 -4.17 8.46 14.71
N ASP A 41 -3.51 9.33 15.47
CA ASP A 41 -2.75 10.45 14.89
C ASP A 41 -1.64 9.96 13.93
N ALA A 42 -0.98 8.83 14.24
CA ALA A 42 0.02 8.23 13.35
C ALA A 42 -0.59 7.71 12.04
N GLU A 43 -1.71 6.98 12.14
CA GLU A 43 -2.41 6.49 10.95
C GLU A 43 -2.99 7.63 10.09
N MET A 44 -3.39 8.75 10.71
CA MET A 44 -3.81 9.96 9.99
C MET A 44 -2.68 10.56 9.15
N VAL A 45 -1.44 10.55 9.66
CA VAL A 45 -0.26 11.00 8.91
C VAL A 45 -0.03 10.07 7.71
N GLU A 46 -0.06 8.76 7.91
CA GLU A 46 0.14 7.77 6.83
C GLU A 46 -0.95 7.87 5.75
N LEU A 47 -2.21 7.98 6.17
CA LEU A 47 -3.36 8.16 5.27
C LEU A 47 -3.21 9.44 4.44
N SER A 48 -2.74 10.52 5.06
CA SER A 48 -2.50 11.80 4.39
C SER A 48 -1.33 11.73 3.40
N LEU A 49 -0.24 11.05 3.77
CA LEU A 49 0.90 10.82 2.88
C LEU A 49 0.50 10.04 1.62
N MET A 50 -0.28 8.97 1.77
CA MET A 50 -0.76 8.18 0.64
C MET A 50 -1.72 8.98 -0.26
N SER A 51 -2.64 9.73 0.36
CA SER A 51 -3.57 10.61 -0.38
C SER A 51 -2.82 11.71 -1.15
N GLY A 52 -1.84 12.35 -0.53
CA GLY A 52 -1.00 13.38 -1.15
C GLY A 52 -0.13 12.84 -2.28
N LYS A 53 0.51 11.68 -2.07
CA LYS A 53 1.27 10.99 -3.11
C LYS A 53 0.42 10.75 -4.35
N GLN A 54 -0.82 10.27 -4.18
CA GLN A 54 -1.70 10.00 -5.32
C GLN A 54 -2.10 11.30 -6.03
N GLY A 55 -2.44 12.36 -5.28
CA GLY A 55 -2.74 13.67 -5.87
C GLY A 55 -1.56 14.30 -6.62
N MET A 56 -0.33 14.04 -6.19
CA MET A 56 0.88 14.44 -6.92
C MET A 56 1.07 13.60 -8.19
N MET A 57 0.95 12.28 -8.09
CA MET A 57 1.12 11.37 -9.24
C MET A 57 0.10 11.65 -10.33
N ASN A 58 -1.17 11.91 -9.99
CA ASN A 58 -2.19 12.26 -10.97
C ASN A 58 -1.76 13.50 -11.78
N ARG A 59 -1.35 14.59 -11.10
CA ARG A 59 -0.86 15.81 -11.77
C ARG A 59 0.39 15.56 -12.62
N PHE A 60 1.31 14.72 -12.12
CA PHE A 60 2.52 14.36 -12.85
C PHE A 60 2.16 13.63 -14.15
N MET A 61 1.36 12.57 -14.09
CA MET A 61 0.94 11.80 -15.26
C MET A 61 0.15 12.67 -16.26
N ASP A 62 -0.78 13.49 -15.76
CA ASP A 62 -1.59 14.40 -16.58
C ASP A 62 -0.72 15.44 -17.32
N SER A 63 0.32 15.97 -16.66
CA SER A 63 1.23 16.96 -17.26
C SER A 63 2.02 16.40 -18.44
N PHE A 64 2.31 15.10 -18.42
CA PHE A 64 2.99 14.39 -19.51
C PHE A 64 2.03 13.73 -20.49
N GLN A 65 0.71 13.86 -20.27
CA GLN A 65 -0.33 13.22 -21.09
C GLN A 65 -0.08 11.73 -21.30
N ILE A 66 0.42 11.05 -20.26
CA ILE A 66 0.75 9.63 -20.35
C ILE A 66 -0.55 8.87 -20.62
N PRO A 67 -0.65 8.17 -21.78
CA PRO A 67 -1.85 7.42 -22.11
C PRO A 67 -1.98 6.21 -21.18
N ILE A 68 -3.23 5.83 -20.91
CA ILE A 68 -3.50 4.55 -20.24
C ILE A 68 -2.97 3.44 -21.13
N GLU A 69 -2.17 2.55 -20.56
CA GLU A 69 -1.60 1.43 -21.26
C GLU A 69 -2.71 0.54 -21.84
N GLY A 70 -2.57 0.14 -23.11
CA GLY A 70 -3.47 -0.84 -23.71
C GLY A 70 -3.37 -2.18 -22.97
N GLU A 71 -4.46 -2.96 -22.98
CA GLU A 71 -4.50 -4.27 -22.30
C GLU A 71 -3.33 -5.19 -22.70
N GLU A 72 -2.84 -5.09 -23.94
CA GLU A 72 -1.67 -5.83 -24.40
C GLU A 72 -0.40 -5.51 -23.59
N GLU A 73 -0.15 -4.23 -23.30
CA GLU A 73 1.01 -3.79 -22.51
C GLU A 73 0.85 -4.15 -21.03
N VAL A 74 -0.36 -4.03 -20.47
CA VAL A 74 -0.66 -4.46 -19.10
C VAL A 74 -0.46 -5.98 -18.96
N ASN A 75 -0.86 -6.76 -19.96
CA ASN A 75 -0.67 -8.22 -19.95
C ASN A 75 0.81 -8.64 -20.04
N LYS A 76 1.72 -7.75 -20.48
CA LYS A 76 3.17 -7.97 -20.41
C LYS A 76 3.73 -7.78 -19.00
N ILE A 77 3.00 -7.12 -18.09
CA ILE A 77 3.31 -7.14 -16.66
C ILE A 77 3.19 -8.59 -16.22
N ARG A 78 4.32 -9.29 -16.23
CA ARG A 78 4.43 -10.69 -15.84
C ARG A 78 3.71 -10.85 -14.50
N LYS A 79 2.70 -11.71 -14.46
CA LYS A 79 2.20 -12.30 -13.20
C LYS A 79 3.44 -12.58 -12.36
N SER A 80 3.53 -11.94 -11.19
CA SER A 80 4.66 -12.03 -10.25
C SER A 80 5.33 -13.38 -10.37
N VAL A 81 6.61 -13.38 -10.77
CA VAL A 81 7.50 -14.54 -10.96
C VAL A 81 6.76 -15.87 -10.89
N ARG A 82 6.43 -16.49 -12.03
CA ARG A 82 6.05 -17.92 -12.05
C ARG A 82 7.16 -18.68 -11.33
N ALA A 83 6.89 -19.11 -10.10
CA ALA A 83 7.82 -19.90 -9.33
C ALA A 83 8.07 -21.17 -10.14
N ASP A 84 9.33 -21.38 -10.50
CA ASP A 84 9.79 -22.55 -11.23
C ASP A 84 9.72 -23.75 -10.27
N PRO A 85 8.81 -24.74 -10.51
CA PRO A 85 8.61 -25.85 -9.58
C PRO A 85 9.90 -26.64 -9.31
N ASP A 86 10.79 -26.74 -10.30
CA ASP A 86 12.05 -27.46 -10.16
C ASP A 86 13.01 -26.69 -9.25
N LYS A 87 13.06 -25.35 -9.37
CA LYS A 87 13.85 -24.51 -8.46
C LYS A 87 13.30 -24.52 -7.03
N MET A 88 11.98 -24.54 -6.87
CA MET A 88 11.36 -24.67 -5.55
C MET A 88 11.72 -26.01 -4.90
N LYS A 89 11.67 -27.10 -5.67
CA LYS A 89 12.05 -28.43 -5.19
C LYS A 89 13.51 -28.48 -4.75
N VAL A 90 14.43 -28.00 -5.59
CA VAL A 90 15.87 -27.95 -5.27
C VAL A 90 16.13 -27.13 -4.00
N TYR A 91 15.45 -25.99 -3.83
CA TYR A 91 15.57 -25.17 -2.64
C TYR A 91 15.10 -25.90 -1.37
N LEU A 92 13.94 -26.56 -1.42
CA LEU A 92 13.39 -27.32 -0.29
C LEU A 92 14.26 -28.54 0.07
N GLU A 93 14.78 -29.26 -0.93
CA GLU A 93 15.74 -30.35 -0.73
C GLU A 93 17.03 -29.83 -0.07
N THR A 94 17.55 -28.70 -0.54
CA THR A 94 18.73 -28.06 0.03
C THR A 94 18.50 -27.63 1.49
N LEU A 95 17.35 -27.03 1.79
CA LEU A 95 16.99 -26.64 3.16
C LEU A 95 16.85 -27.85 4.07
N THR A 96 16.23 -28.92 3.59
CA THR A 96 16.03 -30.15 4.38
C THR A 96 17.37 -30.82 4.66
N ALA A 97 18.26 -30.87 3.68
CA ALA A 97 19.60 -31.44 3.82
C ALA A 97 20.51 -30.63 4.76
N ASN A 98 20.29 -29.32 4.87
CA ASN A 98 21.09 -28.41 5.69
C ASN A 98 20.29 -27.84 6.88
N TRP A 99 19.26 -28.57 7.32
CA TRP A 99 18.39 -28.09 8.39
C TRP A 99 19.18 -27.98 9.70
N PRO A 100 19.36 -26.78 10.27
CA PRO A 100 20.19 -26.63 11.46
C PRO A 100 19.44 -27.15 12.70
N GLU A 101 20.16 -27.78 13.62
CA GLU A 101 19.60 -28.15 14.93
C GLU A 101 19.24 -26.92 15.77
N ARG A 102 19.93 -25.80 15.54
CA ARG A 102 19.65 -24.50 16.15
C ARG A 102 19.77 -23.40 15.10
N PHE A 103 18.69 -22.64 14.94
CA PHE A 103 18.72 -21.45 14.10
C PHE A 103 19.59 -20.36 14.73
N PRO A 104 20.34 -19.59 13.92
CA PRO A 104 21.12 -18.48 14.44
C PRO A 104 20.18 -17.48 15.12
N GLU A 105 20.53 -17.06 16.34
CA GLU A 105 19.84 -15.95 16.98
C GLU A 105 20.23 -14.65 16.26
N PRO A 106 19.28 -13.71 16.05
CA PRO A 106 19.61 -12.41 15.52
C PRO A 106 20.70 -11.77 16.37
N ASP A 107 21.73 -11.21 15.72
CA ASP A 107 22.80 -10.50 16.40
C ASP A 107 22.17 -9.38 17.25
N SER A 108 22.36 -9.43 18.58
CA SER A 108 21.71 -8.52 19.54
C SER A 108 22.22 -7.08 19.44
N THR A 109 23.15 -6.83 18.51
CA THR A 109 23.71 -5.53 18.17
C THR A 109 23.06 -4.87 16.95
N ALA A 110 22.14 -5.55 16.26
CA ALA A 110 21.36 -4.93 15.19
C ALA A 110 20.41 -3.87 15.80
N PRO A 111 20.46 -2.60 15.35
CA PRO A 111 19.51 -1.59 15.83
C PRO A 111 18.11 -2.05 15.46
N GLY A 112 17.25 -2.19 16.47
CA GLY A 112 15.84 -2.54 16.30
C GLY A 112 15.19 -1.58 15.31
N VAL A 113 14.54 -2.14 14.30
CA VAL A 113 13.64 -1.45 13.37
C VAL A 113 12.35 -1.11 14.10
#